data_AF-A0A7Y6YFL4-F1
#
_entry.id   AF-A0A7Y6YFL4-F1
#
_cell.length_a   1.000
_cell.length_b   1.000
_cell.length_c   1.000
_cell.angle_alpha   90.00
_cell.angle_beta   90.00
_cell.angle_gamma   90.00
#
_symmetry.space_group_name_H-M   'P 1'
#
loop_
_entity.id
_entity.type
_entity.pdbx_description
1 polymer ?
#
loop_
_entity_poly.entity_id
_entity_poly.type
_entity_poly.pdbx_seq_one_letter_code
_entity_poly.pdbx_strand_id
1 'polypeptide(L)' 'MKKEKHTNYTAAGIAIGTAIGATIGIAMNNLALGTSLGIALGGAFGYVIPKK' A
#
# COMPACT_ATOMS: atom_id res chain seq x y z
N MET A 1 26.17 -2.50 16.10
CA MET A 1 25.44 -2.60 14.81
C MET A 1 24.21 -1.71 14.87
N LYS A 2 24.30 -0.48 14.34
CA LYS A 2 23.17 0.45 14.28
C LYS A 2 22.29 0.04 13.10
N LYS A 3 21.12 -0.55 13.35
CA LYS A 3 20.16 -0.86 12.29
C LYS A 3 19.56 0.46 11.81
N GLU A 4 20.16 1.04 10.78
CA GLU A 4 19.60 2.14 10.02
C GLU A 4 18.18 1.73 9.59
N LYS A 5 17.15 2.28 10.22
CA LYS A 5 15.75 2.05 9.84
C LYS A 5 15.52 2.78 8.52
N HIS A 6 15.84 2.13 7.40
CA HIS A 6 15.36 2.56 6.09
C HIS A 6 13.84 2.41 6.09
N THR A 7 13.13 3.50 6.39
CA THR A 7 11.67 3.56 6.27
C THR A 7 11.32 3.46 4.79
N ASN A 8 10.90 2.27 4.38
CA ASN A 8 10.41 2.04 3.03
C ASN A 8 8.94 2.43 2.96
N TYR A 9 8.68 3.72 2.77
CA TYR A 9 7.34 4.28 2.60
C TYR A 9 6.57 3.60 1.47
N THR A 10 7.25 3.11 0.43
CA THR A 10 6.65 2.28 -0.62
C THR A 10 6.06 0.98 -0.07
N ALA A 11 6.78 0.25 0.77
CA ALA A 11 6.29 -0.98 1.37
C ALA A 11 5.13 -0.72 2.35
N ALA A 12 5.22 0.36 3.14
CA ALA A 12 4.14 0.79 4.02
C ALA A 12 2.89 1.19 3.22
N GLY A 13 3.07 1.96 2.14
CA GLY A 13 1.99 2.37 1.24
C GLY A 13 1.31 1.17 0.59
N ILE A 14 2.06 0.19 0.08
CA ILE A 14 1.50 -1.05 -0.47
C ILE A 14 0.71 -1.81 0.61
N ALA A 15 1.22 -1.95 1.83
CA ALA A 15 0.54 -2.66 2.90
C ALA A 15 -0.80 -1.99 3.28
N ILE A 16 -0.79 -0.67 3.47
CA ILE A 16 -1.99 0.12 3.79
C ILE A 16 -2.98 0.06 2.62
N GLY A 17 -2.51 0.29 1.40
CA GLY A 17 -3.33 0.25 0.20
C GLY A 17 -3.97 -1.13 -0.03
N THR A 18 -3.22 -2.21 0.21
CA THR A 18 -3.74 -3.59 0.12
C THR A 18 -4.84 -3.84 1.15
N ALA A 19 -4.66 -3.41 2.40
CA ALA A 19 -5.66 -3.60 3.45
C ALA A 19 -6.98 -2.86 3.14
N ILE A 20 -6.88 -1.60 2.69
CA ILE A 20 -8.03 -0.80 2.29
C ILE A 20 -8.69 -1.39 1.04
N GLY A 21 -7.89 -1.68 0.02
CA GLY A 21 -8.34 -2.24 -1.25
C GLY A 21 -9.02 -3.60 -1.09
N ALA A 22 -8.49 -4.48 -0.23
CA ALA A 22 -9.13 -5.75 0.10
C ALA A 22 -10.50 -5.54 0.77
N THR A 23 -10.60 -4.63 1.73
CA THR A 23 -11.86 -4.32 2.42
C THR A 23 -12.92 -3.80 1.43
N ILE A 24 -12.54 -2.87 0.55
CA ILE A 24 -13.42 -2.33 -0.49
C ILE A 24 -13.80 -3.44 -1.50
N GLY A 25 -12.84 -4.27 -1.91
CA GLY A 25 -13.06 -5.38 -2.82
C GLY A 25 -14.04 -6.41 -2.28
N ILE A 26 -13.96 -6.72 -0.97
CA ILE A 26 -14.94 -7.58 -0.29
C ILE A 26 -16.33 -6.92 -0.32
N ALA A 27 -16.42 -5.63 0.04
CA ALA A 27 -17.69 -4.89 0.05
C ALA A 27 -18.36 -4.83 -1.33
N MET A 28 -17.57 -4.75 -2.40
CA MET A 28 -18.04 -4.74 -3.79
C MET A 28 -18.23 -6.14 -4.39
N ASN A 29 -18.01 -7.21 -3.62
CA ASN A 29 -17.96 -8.59 -4.10
C ASN A 29 -17.00 -8.77 -5.30
N ASN A 30 -15.95 -7.96 -5.35
CA ASN A 30 -14.92 -7.96 -6.38
C ASN A 30 -13.54 -7.73 -5.75
N LEU A 31 -13.02 -8.78 -5.12
CA LEU A 31 -11.73 -8.75 -4.44
C LEU A 31 -10.57 -8.44 -5.39
N ALA A 32 -10.61 -8.95 -6.62
CA ALA A 32 -9.55 -8.75 -7.61
C ALA A 32 -9.38 -7.26 -7.95
N LEU A 33 -10.49 -6.55 -8.21
CA LEU A 33 -10.44 -5.10 -8.46
C LEU A 33 -10.02 -4.32 -7.22
N GLY A 34 -10.60 -4.62 -6.05
CA GLY A 34 -10.26 -3.89 -4.82
C GLY A 34 -8.78 -4.02 -4.45
N THR A 35 -8.24 -5.24 -4.50
CA THR A 35 -6.84 -5.49 -4.10
C THR A 35 -5.85 -4.91 -5.13
N SER A 36 -6.12 -5.03 -6.43
CA SER A 36 -5.26 -4.45 -7.47
C SER A 36 -5.24 -2.93 -7.41
N LEU A 37 -6.38 -2.28 -7.21
CA LEU A 37 -6.48 -0.83 -7.03
C LEU A 37 -5.79 -0.38 -5.74
N GLY A 38 -5.99 -1.12 -4.65
CA GLY A 38 -5.36 -0.87 -3.36
C GLY A 38 -3.83 -0.91 -3.43
N ILE A 39 -3.26 -1.94 -4.05
CA ILE A 39 -1.81 -2.06 -4.27
C ILE A 39 -1.29 -0.92 -5.14
N ALA A 40 -1.97 -0.62 -6.26
CA ALA A 40 -1.56 0.42 -7.19
C ALA A 40 -1.53 1.81 -6.53
N LEU A 41 -2.62 2.20 -5.85
CA LEU A 41 -2.71 3.47 -5.15
C LEU A 41 -1.75 3.52 -3.96
N GLY A 42 -1.70 2.47 -3.15
CA GLY A 42 -0.81 2.38 -2.00
C GLY A 42 0.67 2.48 -2.39
N GLY A 43 1.08 1.77 -3.44
CA GLY A 43 2.42 1.86 -4.00
C GLY A 43 2.74 3.24 -4.55
N ALA A 44 1.81 3.85 -5.29
CA ALA A 44 1.97 5.21 -5.80
C ALA A 44 2.14 6.23 -4.67
N PHE A 45 1.28 6.20 -3.65
CA PHE A 45 1.40 7.07 -2.47
C PHE A 45 2.71 6.86 -1.72
N GLY A 46 3.09 5.60 -1.50
CA GLY A 46 4.36 5.26 -0.83
C GLY A 46 5.60 5.63 -1.65
N TYR A 47 5.48 5.75 -2.97
CA TYR A 47 6.57 6.19 -3.87
C TYR A 47 6.72 7.71 -3.89
N VAL A 48 5.61 8.46 -3.89
CA VAL A 48 5.65 9.94 -3.93
C VAL A 48 6.03 10.57 -2.59
N ILE A 49 5.96 9.84 -1.48
CA ILE A 49 6.41 10.35 -0.18
C ILE A 49 7.95 10.53 -0.22
N PRO A 50 8.44 11.78 -0.07
CA PRO A 50 9.87 12.05 -0.09
C PRO A 50 10.53 11.40 1.12
N LYS A 51 11.57 10.59 0.87
CA LYS A 51 12.48 10.10 1.92
C LYS A 51 13.33 11.30 2.36
N LYS A 52 12.99 11.88 3.51
CA LYS A 52 13.76 12.95 4.17
C LYS A 52 14.88 12.37 5.03
#